data_AF-A0A8T2ITI0-F1
#
_entry.id   AF-A0A8T2ITI0-F1
#
_cell.length_a   1.000
_cell.length_b   1.000
_cell.length_c   1.000
_cell.angle_alpha   90.00
_cell.angle_beta   90.00
_cell.angle_gamma   90.00
#
_symmetry.space_group_name_H-M   'P 1'
#
loop_
_entity.id
_entity.type
_entity.pdbx_description
1 polymer ?
#
loop_
_entity_poly.entity_id
_entity_poly.type
_entity_poly.pdbx_seq_one_letter_code
_entity_poly.pdbx_strand_id
1 'polypeptide(L)'
;MEIVLLLFSALLTTVVALECEFCSSSTGNTCSGHYEICQSSDSRCRVTLTETTLGNIRSAVLEKSCGSVYNCTHPPSLTTNGYQVRVSTVCCDTDHCNIGTVNLSPVNDTLNGESCPSCFARDSDQCEMQTVVNCTGEEHKCVYFTVSRYRGSTITMAGCASESVTASQGKAAFRGLMVEMANYNEHNGAGSLRPGPVIMSLVIITAIFT
;
A
#
# COMPACT_ATOMS: atom_id res chain seq x y z
N MET A 1 -2.64 -41.14 50.90
CA MET A 1 -1.58 -41.11 49.87
C MET A 1 -2.15 -40.40 48.66
N GLU A 2 -2.49 -39.11 48.84
CA GLU A 2 -3.14 -38.27 47.84
C GLU A 2 -2.09 -37.49 47.05
N ILE A 3 -1.05 -38.21 46.62
CA ILE A 3 -0.05 -37.71 45.66
C ILE A 3 -0.59 -38.02 44.25
N VAL A 4 -1.81 -37.57 43.98
CA VAL A 4 -2.17 -37.18 42.60
C VAL A 4 -2.14 -35.66 42.58
N LEU A 5 -1.01 -35.14 43.05
CA LEU A 5 -0.55 -33.80 42.82
C LEU A 5 -0.25 -33.70 41.32
N LEU A 6 -0.75 -32.60 40.74
CA LEU A 6 -0.04 -31.82 39.72
C LEU A 6 0.03 -32.37 38.31
N LEU A 7 -1.07 -32.37 37.55
CA LEU A 7 -0.99 -32.13 36.11
C LEU A 7 -2.23 -31.37 35.57
N PHE A 8 -2.69 -30.33 36.27
CA PHE A 8 -3.20 -29.17 35.54
C PHE A 8 -1.97 -28.37 35.11
N SER A 9 -1.20 -28.93 34.19
CA SER A 9 -0.32 -28.14 33.33
C SER A 9 -1.23 -27.29 32.47
N ALA A 10 -1.69 -26.17 33.05
CA ALA A 10 -2.02 -25.00 32.28
C ALA A 10 -0.73 -24.66 31.53
N LEU A 11 -0.58 -25.23 30.33
CA LEU A 11 0.23 -24.66 29.28
C LEU A 11 -0.39 -23.30 29.00
N LEU A 12 -0.14 -22.34 29.89
CA LEU A 12 -0.06 -20.95 29.50
C LEU A 12 1.17 -20.94 28.59
N THR A 13 0.96 -21.22 27.30
CA THR A 13 1.88 -20.75 26.29
C THR A 13 2.02 -19.27 26.59
N THR A 14 3.14 -18.88 27.21
CA THR A 14 3.52 -17.48 27.29
C THR A 14 3.70 -17.08 25.84
N VAL A 15 2.64 -16.59 25.23
CA VAL A 15 2.73 -15.89 23.96
C VAL A 15 3.56 -14.67 24.34
N VAL A 16 4.86 -14.75 24.06
CA VAL A 16 5.76 -13.63 24.24
C VAL A 16 5.27 -12.60 23.24
N ALA A 17 4.60 -11.58 23.75
CA ALA A 17 4.03 -10.54 22.92
C ALA A 17 5.19 -9.62 22.50
N LEU A 18 5.45 -9.58 21.20
CA LEU A 18 6.54 -8.79 20.62
C LEU A 18 6.28 -7.30 20.84
N GLU A 19 7.26 -6.56 21.37
CA GLU A 19 7.18 -5.10 21.52
C GLU A 19 8.07 -4.40 20.48
N CYS A 20 7.52 -3.41 19.77
CA CYS A 20 8.22 -2.72 18.68
C CYS A 20 8.14 -1.20 18.82
N GLU A 21 9.13 -0.48 18.28
CA GLU A 21 9.09 0.98 18.22
C GLU A 21 8.13 1.46 17.10
N PHE A 22 7.39 2.53 17.37
CA PHE A 22 6.49 3.22 16.47
C PHE A 22 6.95 4.67 16.27
N CYS A 23 7.21 5.04 15.02
CA CYS A 23 7.51 6.42 14.65
C CYS A 23 7.36 6.64 13.15
N SER A 24 7.30 7.91 12.73
CA SER A 24 7.32 8.29 11.33
C SER A 24 8.16 9.55 11.11
N SER A 25 8.87 9.64 9.98
CA SER A 25 9.65 10.81 9.58
C SER A 25 9.63 11.00 8.08
N SER A 26 9.43 12.25 7.63
CA SER A 26 9.42 12.66 6.21
C SER A 26 10.67 13.44 5.79
N THR A 27 11.59 13.72 6.72
CA THR A 27 12.76 14.58 6.50
C THR A 27 14.09 13.88 6.79
N GLY A 28 14.07 12.64 7.27
CA GLY A 28 15.27 11.88 7.64
C GLY A 28 15.16 10.40 7.31
N ASN A 29 16.30 9.71 7.34
CA ASN A 29 16.42 8.27 7.15
C ASN A 29 16.30 7.47 8.46
N THR A 30 15.96 8.15 9.57
CA THR A 30 15.68 7.56 10.88
C THR A 30 14.51 8.27 11.54
N CYS A 31 13.85 7.58 12.46
CA CYS A 31 12.98 8.18 13.46
C CYS A 31 13.12 7.44 14.78
N SER A 32 12.67 8.10 15.86
CA SER A 32 12.49 7.49 17.16
C SER A 32 11.11 7.89 17.72
N GLY A 33 10.51 7.02 18.51
CA GLY A 33 9.17 7.23 19.06
C GLY A 33 8.87 6.34 20.25
N HIS A 34 7.59 6.02 20.43
CA HIS A 34 7.13 5.18 21.53
C HIS A 34 7.13 3.70 21.15
N TYR A 35 6.93 2.82 22.13
CA TYR A 35 6.87 1.38 21.93
C TYR A 35 5.44 0.89 22.12
N GLU A 36 5.02 -0.08 21.31
CA GLU A 36 3.73 -0.75 21.46
C GLU A 36 3.87 -2.27 21.35
N ILE A 37 3.02 -2.98 22.09
CA ILE A 37 2.90 -4.44 22.03
C ILE A 37 2.10 -4.84 20.78
N CYS A 38 2.71 -5.66 19.92
CA CYS A 38 2.08 -6.18 18.73
C CYS A 38 0.99 -7.20 19.09
N GLN A 39 -0.19 -7.04 18.49
CA GLN A 39 -1.39 -7.81 18.84
C GLN A 39 -1.38 -9.26 18.32
N SER A 40 -0.63 -9.55 17.25
CA SER A 40 -0.59 -10.88 16.64
C SER A 40 0.68 -11.62 17.02
N SER A 41 0.56 -12.94 17.27
CA SER A 41 1.70 -13.83 17.54
C SER A 41 2.70 -13.92 16.39
N ASP A 42 2.24 -13.65 15.16
CA ASP A 42 3.08 -13.72 13.95
C ASP A 42 3.61 -12.34 13.55
N SER A 43 3.49 -11.36 14.45
CA SER A 43 3.98 -10.00 14.23
C SER A 43 5.51 -9.99 14.18
N ARG A 44 6.02 -9.06 13.38
CA ARG A 44 7.42 -8.69 13.25
C ARG A 44 7.53 -7.19 13.49
N CYS A 45 8.61 -6.74 14.11
CA CYS A 45 8.94 -5.32 14.09
C CYS A 45 9.43 -4.95 12.71
N ARG A 46 9.05 -3.76 12.24
CA ARG A 46 9.37 -3.30 10.89
C ARG A 46 10.01 -1.93 10.92
N VAL A 47 10.92 -1.72 9.97
CA VAL A 47 11.34 -0.41 9.51
C VAL A 47 11.01 -0.36 8.01
N THR A 48 10.19 0.60 7.61
CA THR A 48 9.69 0.74 6.24
C THR A 48 10.09 2.10 5.70
N LEU A 49 10.59 2.14 4.47
CA LEU A 49 10.84 3.37 3.72
C LEU A 49 9.95 3.37 2.49
N THR A 50 9.07 4.35 2.38
CA THR A 50 8.14 4.54 1.26
C THR A 50 8.59 5.74 0.46
N GLU A 51 9.06 5.53 -0.77
CA GLU A 51 9.37 6.58 -1.74
C GLU A 51 8.16 6.80 -2.65
N THR A 52 7.79 8.05 -2.84
CA THR A 52 6.79 8.48 -3.82
C THR A 52 7.43 9.47 -4.78
N THR A 53 7.33 9.18 -6.07
CA THR A 53 7.76 10.06 -7.16
C THR A 53 6.54 10.61 -7.89
N LEU A 54 6.50 11.91 -8.11
CA LEU A 54 5.52 12.60 -8.96
C LEU A 54 6.27 13.50 -9.94
N GLY A 55 6.30 13.09 -11.22
CA GLY A 55 7.17 13.70 -12.22
C GLY A 55 8.64 13.66 -11.79
N ASN A 56 9.25 14.83 -11.60
CA ASN A 56 10.64 14.96 -11.15
C ASN A 56 10.77 15.14 -9.63
N ILE A 57 9.65 15.21 -8.90
CA ILE A 57 9.65 15.43 -7.45
C ILE A 57 9.62 14.07 -6.77
N ARG A 58 10.60 13.84 -5.88
CA ARG A 58 10.67 12.65 -5.03
C ARG A 58 10.43 13.06 -3.58
N SER A 59 9.72 12.21 -2.86
CA SER A 59 9.49 12.33 -1.43
C SER A 59 9.61 10.95 -0.80
N ALA A 60 10.09 10.88 0.44
CA ALA A 60 10.20 9.62 1.15
C ALA A 60 9.67 9.77 2.58
N VAL A 61 9.05 8.71 3.08
CA VAL A 61 8.58 8.60 4.46
C VAL A 61 9.14 7.32 5.05
N LEU A 62 9.84 7.45 6.19
CA LEU A 62 10.23 6.31 7.00
C LEU A 62 9.19 6.09 8.10
N GLU A 63 8.88 4.83 8.36
CA GLU A 63 7.95 4.40 9.39
C GLU A 63 8.50 3.18 10.14
N LYS A 64 8.34 3.18 11.46
CA LYS A 64 8.53 2.00 12.31
C LYS A 64 7.18 1.55 12.86
N SER A 65 6.91 0.26 12.84
CA SER A 65 5.64 -0.31 13.33
C SER A 65 5.69 -1.84 13.48
N CYS A 66 4.68 -2.42 14.12
CA CYS A 66 4.36 -3.84 14.01
C CYS A 66 3.82 -4.19 12.62
N GLY A 67 4.09 -5.40 12.13
CA GLY A 67 3.33 -5.97 11.01
C GLY A 67 3.59 -7.44 10.77
N SER A 68 3.01 -8.01 9.72
CA SER A 68 3.16 -9.44 9.45
C SER A 68 4.41 -9.76 8.63
N VAL A 69 4.83 -11.02 8.66
CA VAL A 69 5.87 -11.56 7.76
C VAL A 69 5.55 -11.25 6.29
N TYR A 70 4.27 -11.31 5.89
CA TYR A 70 3.85 -10.98 4.53
C TYR A 70 4.25 -9.56 4.10
N ASN A 71 4.17 -8.58 5.00
CA ASN A 71 4.56 -7.21 4.68
C ASN A 71 6.08 -7.03 4.48
N CYS A 72 6.88 -7.98 4.99
CA CYS A 72 8.32 -8.00 4.86
C CYS A 72 8.76 -8.61 3.53
N THR A 73 8.06 -9.64 3.07
CA THR A 73 8.40 -10.40 1.87
C THR A 73 7.70 -9.90 0.61
N HIS A 74 6.63 -9.11 0.75
CA HIS A 74 5.86 -8.55 -0.36
C HIS A 74 5.77 -7.03 -0.21
N PRO A 75 6.88 -6.29 -0.43
CA PRO A 75 6.86 -4.84 -0.42
C PRO A 75 5.96 -4.30 -1.55
N PRO A 76 5.10 -3.30 -1.26
CA PRO A 76 4.28 -2.67 -2.27
C PRO A 76 5.09 -1.90 -3.31
N SER A 77 4.71 -2.10 -4.56
CA SER A 77 5.06 -1.23 -5.68
C SER A 77 3.82 -0.89 -6.50
N LEU A 78 3.78 0.34 -6.98
CA LEU A 78 2.75 0.90 -7.85
C LEU A 78 3.42 1.85 -8.84
N THR A 79 3.15 1.67 -10.13
CA THR A 79 3.67 2.52 -11.20
C THR A 79 2.54 2.98 -12.11
N THR A 80 2.42 4.29 -12.27
CA THR A 80 1.48 4.94 -13.19
C THR A 80 2.22 5.97 -14.05
N ASN A 81 1.51 6.63 -14.96
CA ASN A 81 2.06 7.69 -15.78
C ASN A 81 2.41 8.92 -14.93
N GLY A 82 3.70 9.09 -14.65
CA GLY A 82 4.23 10.21 -13.90
C GLY A 82 4.07 10.09 -12.39
N TYR A 83 3.52 9.00 -11.85
CA TYR A 83 3.46 8.74 -10.42
C TYR A 83 3.94 7.32 -10.09
N GLN A 84 4.77 7.18 -9.07
CA GLN A 84 5.32 5.90 -8.66
C GLN A 84 5.43 5.81 -7.13
N VAL A 85 5.10 4.66 -6.57
CA VAL A 85 5.31 4.32 -5.17
C VAL A 85 6.22 3.10 -5.09
N ARG A 86 7.24 3.20 -4.24
CA ARG A 86 8.20 2.12 -3.98
C ARG A 86 8.38 1.97 -2.48
N VAL A 87 8.27 0.75 -1.98
CA VAL A 87 8.41 0.44 -0.56
C VAL A 87 9.59 -0.49 -0.35
N SER A 88 10.38 -0.23 0.68
CA SER A 88 11.41 -1.15 1.17
C SER A 88 11.19 -1.39 2.66
N THR A 89 11.20 -2.65 3.07
CA THR A 89 10.88 -3.05 4.44
C THR A 89 11.96 -3.97 4.96
N VAL A 90 12.45 -3.70 6.16
CA VAL A 90 13.27 -4.63 6.94
C VAL A 90 12.47 -5.07 8.15
N CYS A 91 12.53 -6.36 8.46
CA CYS A 91 11.81 -6.96 9.57
C CYS A 91 12.71 -7.78 10.48
N CYS A 92 12.31 -7.86 11.74
CA CYS A 92 13.00 -8.62 12.78
C CYS A 92 11.97 -9.07 13.84
N ASP A 93 12.38 -9.93 14.77
CA ASP A 93 11.45 -10.68 15.63
C ASP A 93 11.82 -10.79 17.09
N THR A 94 12.71 -9.92 17.56
CA THR A 94 12.98 -9.74 18.98
C THR A 94 12.46 -8.39 19.44
N ASP A 95 12.22 -8.21 20.73
CA ASP A 95 11.74 -6.93 21.25
C ASP A 95 12.70 -5.79 20.86
N HIS A 96 12.08 -4.67 20.47
CA HIS A 96 12.75 -3.41 20.15
C HIS A 96 13.79 -3.51 19.03
N CYS A 97 13.71 -4.55 18.19
CA CYS A 97 14.75 -4.85 17.20
C CYS A 97 14.75 -3.93 15.97
N ASN A 98 13.68 -3.17 15.74
CA ASN A 98 13.53 -2.29 14.58
C ASN A 98 14.34 -0.98 14.73
N ILE A 99 15.61 -1.12 15.09
CA ILE A 99 16.59 -0.07 15.28
C ILE A 99 17.31 0.19 13.95
N GLY A 100 17.67 1.45 13.69
CA GLY A 100 18.54 1.83 12.57
C GLY A 100 17.83 2.43 11.35
N THR A 101 18.56 2.45 10.24
CA THR A 101 18.15 3.03 8.94
C THR A 101 17.83 1.92 7.95
N VAL A 102 16.83 2.14 7.10
CA VAL A 102 16.58 1.30 5.92
C VAL A 102 16.92 2.12 4.68
N ASN A 103 17.68 1.51 3.76
CA ASN A 103 17.89 2.07 2.44
C ASN A 103 16.83 1.54 1.48
N LEU A 104 16.48 2.34 0.48
CA LEU A 104 15.64 1.86 -0.61
C LEU A 104 16.36 0.72 -1.33
N SER A 105 15.66 -0.39 -1.53
CA SER A 105 16.09 -1.42 -2.46
C SER A 105 16.29 -0.80 -3.86
N PRO A 106 17.25 -1.30 -4.65
CA PRO A 106 17.40 -0.88 -6.05
C PRO A 106 16.08 -0.99 -6.82
N VAL A 107 15.88 -0.13 -7.82
CA VAL A 107 14.71 -0.24 -8.70
C VAL A 107 14.86 -1.53 -9.51
N ASN A 108 13.82 -2.36 -9.53
CA ASN A 108 13.77 -3.48 -10.46
C ASN A 108 13.06 -3.03 -11.75
N ASP A 109 13.81 -2.37 -12.64
CA ASP A 109 13.29 -1.88 -13.93
C ASP A 109 13.15 -2.99 -14.99
N THR A 110 13.28 -4.26 -14.60
CA THR A 110 13.13 -5.39 -15.52
C THR A 110 11.68 -5.49 -15.98
N LEU A 111 11.43 -5.33 -17.28
CA LEU A 111 10.11 -5.53 -17.87
C LEU A 111 9.59 -6.93 -17.58
N ASN A 112 8.35 -7.01 -17.09
CA ASN A 112 7.75 -8.30 -16.72
C ASN A 112 6.77 -8.85 -17.78
N GLY A 113 6.60 -8.13 -18.90
CA GLY A 113 5.75 -8.53 -20.02
C GLY A 113 4.30 -8.04 -19.95
N GLU A 114 3.89 -7.45 -18.84
CA GLU A 114 2.56 -6.85 -18.68
C GLU A 114 2.57 -5.36 -19.05
N SER A 115 1.42 -4.84 -19.49
CA SER A 115 1.21 -3.42 -19.73
C SER A 115 -0.19 -3.02 -19.25
N CYS A 116 -0.29 -1.86 -18.62
CA CYS A 116 -1.55 -1.35 -18.07
C CYS A 116 -1.92 0.02 -18.66
N PRO A 117 -3.21 0.26 -18.97
CA PRO A 117 -3.70 1.62 -19.14
C PRO A 117 -3.41 2.43 -17.87
N SER A 118 -3.05 3.70 -18.05
CA SER A 118 -2.54 4.51 -16.96
C SER A 118 -2.98 5.96 -17.02
N CYS A 119 -3.24 6.50 -15.84
CA CYS A 119 -3.52 7.90 -15.61
C CYS A 119 -3.18 8.28 -14.16
N PHE A 120 -3.03 9.59 -13.94
CA PHE A 120 -2.88 10.20 -12.62
C PHE A 120 -3.55 11.57 -12.65
N ALA A 121 -4.50 11.80 -11.75
CA ALA A 121 -5.16 13.09 -11.58
C ALA A 121 -5.20 13.46 -10.10
N ARG A 122 -4.89 14.72 -9.80
CA ARG A 122 -5.05 15.31 -8.47
C ARG A 122 -6.34 16.13 -8.44
N ASP A 123 -6.99 16.15 -7.29
CA ASP A 123 -8.23 16.87 -7.00
C ASP A 123 -9.36 16.48 -7.97
N SER A 124 -9.38 15.21 -8.38
CA SER A 124 -10.39 14.61 -9.25
C SER A 124 -10.68 13.17 -8.83
N ASP A 125 -11.94 12.77 -8.98
CA ASP A 125 -12.48 11.43 -8.74
C ASP A 125 -12.37 10.51 -9.97
N GLN A 126 -11.88 11.04 -11.09
CA GLN A 126 -11.66 10.29 -12.31
C GLN A 126 -10.36 10.69 -13.02
N CYS A 127 -9.81 9.79 -13.81
CA CYS A 127 -8.75 10.14 -14.75
C CYS A 127 -8.88 9.36 -16.06
N GLU A 128 -8.52 10.01 -17.17
CA GLU A 128 -8.59 9.40 -18.49
C GLU A 128 -7.30 8.60 -18.76
N MET A 129 -7.46 7.30 -19.04
CA MET A 129 -6.34 6.38 -19.31
C MET A 129 -5.84 6.51 -20.75
N GLN A 130 -5.29 7.68 -21.07
CA GLN A 130 -4.76 7.99 -22.42
C GLN A 130 -3.38 7.38 -22.68
N THR A 131 -2.72 6.89 -21.63
CA THR A 131 -1.36 6.34 -21.71
C THR A 131 -1.32 4.87 -21.32
N VAL A 132 -0.31 4.16 -21.80
CA VAL A 132 -0.01 2.78 -21.39
C VAL A 132 1.37 2.77 -20.76
N VAL A 133 1.50 2.13 -19.61
CA VAL A 133 2.79 1.90 -18.94
C VAL A 133 3.14 0.42 -19.04
N ASN A 134 4.42 0.13 -19.29
CA ASN A 134 4.93 -1.24 -19.26
C ASN A 134 5.33 -1.57 -17.82
N CYS A 135 4.82 -2.67 -17.30
CA CYS A 135 5.05 -3.05 -15.93
C CYS A 135 6.44 -3.67 -15.74
N THR A 136 6.98 -3.51 -14.53
CA THR A 136 8.32 -3.97 -14.18
C THR A 136 8.31 -4.75 -12.87
N GLY A 137 9.30 -5.61 -12.68
CA GLY A 137 9.42 -6.45 -11.48
C GLY A 137 8.11 -7.18 -11.16
N GLU A 138 7.68 -7.10 -9.91
CA GLU A 138 6.52 -7.83 -9.36
C GLU A 138 5.16 -7.16 -9.64
N GLU A 139 5.11 -6.10 -10.45
CA GLU A 139 3.86 -5.39 -10.78
C GLU A 139 3.07 -6.13 -11.87
N HIS A 140 2.40 -7.22 -11.51
CA HIS A 140 1.68 -8.07 -12.47
C HIS A 140 0.18 -7.75 -12.62
N LYS A 141 -0.33 -6.71 -11.96
CA LYS A 141 -1.76 -6.34 -11.96
C LYS A 141 -1.99 -4.93 -12.47
N CYS A 142 -3.10 -4.73 -13.16
CA CYS A 142 -3.59 -3.39 -13.49
C CYS A 142 -4.64 -2.96 -12.46
N VAL A 143 -4.51 -1.74 -11.95
CA VAL A 143 -5.41 -1.16 -10.94
C VAL A 143 -5.95 0.19 -11.38
N TYR A 144 -7.15 0.52 -10.91
CA TYR A 144 -7.73 1.87 -10.95
C TYR A 144 -8.39 2.12 -9.61
N PHE A 145 -8.03 3.22 -8.95
CA PHE A 145 -8.69 3.59 -7.71
C PHE A 145 -8.58 5.08 -7.45
N THR A 146 -9.48 5.54 -6.60
CA THR A 146 -9.50 6.89 -6.04
C THR A 146 -9.10 6.82 -4.57
N VAL A 147 -8.31 7.79 -4.11
CA VAL A 147 -7.89 7.90 -2.73
C VAL A 147 -8.07 9.33 -2.24
N SER A 148 -8.68 9.48 -1.07
CA SER A 148 -8.88 10.78 -0.42
C SER A 148 -7.93 10.92 0.75
N ARG A 149 -7.15 12.00 0.80
CA ARG A 149 -6.31 12.33 1.97
C ARG A 149 -7.14 13.06 3.02
N TYR A 150 -6.87 12.80 4.30
CA TYR A 150 -7.39 13.60 5.39
C TYR A 150 -7.02 15.08 5.16
N ARG A 151 -8.02 15.98 5.07
CA ARG A 151 -7.95 17.40 4.61
C ARG A 151 -8.21 17.68 3.12
N GLY A 152 -8.78 16.73 2.38
CA GLY A 152 -9.66 17.04 1.24
C GLY A 152 -9.06 17.04 -0.16
N SER A 153 -7.82 16.58 -0.33
CA SER A 153 -7.29 16.31 -1.68
C SER A 153 -7.63 14.88 -2.09
N THR A 154 -8.12 14.73 -3.31
CA THR A 154 -8.45 13.45 -3.93
C THR A 154 -7.41 13.12 -4.98
N ILE A 155 -7.01 11.87 -5.10
CA ILE A 155 -6.12 11.42 -6.17
C ILE A 155 -6.79 10.22 -6.83
N THR A 156 -6.91 10.26 -8.15
CA THR A 156 -7.37 9.11 -8.94
C THR A 156 -6.25 8.68 -9.86
N MET A 157 -6.00 7.37 -9.91
CA MET A 157 -4.89 6.83 -10.69
C MET A 157 -5.18 5.44 -11.22
N ALA A 158 -4.49 5.11 -12.31
CA ALA A 158 -4.47 3.78 -12.88
C ALA A 158 -3.06 3.40 -13.33
N GLY A 159 -2.70 2.13 -13.23
CA GLY A 159 -1.40 1.63 -13.68
C GLY A 159 -1.08 0.24 -13.18
N CYS A 160 0.21 -0.09 -13.16
CA CYS A 160 0.76 -1.36 -12.73
C CYS A 160 0.87 -1.42 -11.21
N ALA A 161 0.54 -2.54 -10.59
CA ALA A 161 0.60 -2.75 -9.15
C ALA A 161 1.08 -4.15 -8.80
N SER A 162 1.83 -4.23 -7.70
CA SER A 162 2.17 -5.50 -7.05
C SER A 162 0.95 -6.16 -6.38
N GLU A 163 1.04 -7.46 -6.12
CA GLU A 163 -0.01 -8.21 -5.43
C GLU A 163 -0.32 -7.66 -4.02
N SER A 164 0.67 -7.12 -3.32
CA SER A 164 0.44 -6.55 -1.99
C SER A 164 -0.43 -5.27 -2.03
N VAL A 165 -0.33 -4.49 -3.11
CA VAL A 165 -1.22 -3.34 -3.34
C VAL A 165 -2.62 -3.85 -3.60
N THR A 166 -2.78 -4.88 -4.44
CA THR A 166 -4.10 -5.39 -4.78
C THR A 166 -4.81 -6.07 -3.61
N ALA A 167 -4.09 -6.92 -2.88
CA ALA A 167 -4.59 -7.59 -1.68
C ALA A 167 -5.04 -6.59 -0.59
N SER A 168 -4.48 -5.38 -0.59
CA SER A 168 -4.84 -4.30 0.34
C SER A 168 -5.87 -3.31 -0.22
N GLN A 169 -6.39 -3.53 -1.43
CA GLN A 169 -7.24 -2.59 -2.17
C GLN A 169 -6.62 -1.18 -2.26
N GLY A 170 -5.33 -1.12 -2.60
CA GLY A 170 -4.56 0.12 -2.76
C GLY A 170 -4.00 0.74 -1.48
N LYS A 171 -4.48 0.35 -0.29
CA LYS A 171 -4.06 0.94 0.99
C LYS A 171 -2.55 0.82 1.24
N ALA A 172 -1.93 -0.27 0.80
CA ALA A 172 -0.52 -0.52 1.02
C ALA A 172 0.40 0.47 0.29
N ALA A 173 -0.07 1.16 -0.75
CA ALA A 173 0.68 2.22 -1.43
C ALA A 173 0.70 3.56 -0.66
N PHE A 174 -0.14 3.72 0.36
CA PHE A 174 -0.26 4.96 1.15
C PHE A 174 0.00 4.71 2.65
N ARG A 175 0.89 3.76 2.97
CA ARG A 175 1.27 3.47 4.37
C ARG A 175 1.81 4.70 5.08
N GLY A 176 1.52 4.79 6.38
CA GLY A 176 1.84 5.95 7.20
C GLY A 176 0.98 7.20 6.91
N LEU A 177 0.03 7.14 5.96
CA LEU A 177 -0.88 8.24 5.66
C LEU A 177 -2.32 7.89 6.05
N MET A 178 -3.02 8.89 6.60
CA MET A 178 -4.47 8.80 6.81
C MET A 178 -5.19 9.03 5.48
N VAL A 179 -5.63 7.94 4.85
CA VAL A 179 -6.34 7.95 3.58
C VAL A 179 -7.60 7.08 3.58
N GLU A 180 -8.55 7.44 2.73
CA GLU A 180 -9.74 6.65 2.44
C GLU A 180 -9.73 6.21 0.97
N MET A 181 -9.88 4.91 0.73
CA MET A 181 -9.91 4.34 -0.63
C MET A 181 -11.35 4.32 -1.16
N ALA A 182 -11.54 4.73 -2.40
CA ALA A 182 -12.82 4.73 -3.11
C ALA A 182 -12.64 4.13 -4.52
N ASN A 183 -13.70 3.53 -5.08
CA ASN A 183 -13.78 3.06 -6.47
C ASN A 183 -12.61 2.16 -6.93
N TYR A 184 -12.18 1.22 -6.08
CA TYR A 184 -11.11 0.30 -6.39
C TYR A 184 -11.53 -0.76 -7.42
N ASN A 185 -10.75 -0.92 -8.49
CA ASN A 185 -10.90 -1.94 -9.53
C ASN A 185 -9.53 -2.52 -9.89
N GLU A 186 -9.50 -3.82 -10.21
CA GLU A 186 -8.30 -4.52 -10.66
C GLU A 186 -8.58 -5.51 -11.79
N HIS A 187 -7.56 -5.82 -12.59
CA HIS A 187 -7.60 -6.88 -13.61
C HIS A 187 -6.19 -7.36 -14.00
N ASN A 188 -6.17 -8.47 -14.74
CA ASN A 188 -4.96 -9.05 -15.29
C ASN A 188 -4.65 -8.42 -16.66
N GLY A 189 -3.45 -7.85 -16.81
CA GLY A 189 -2.95 -7.28 -18.06
C GLY A 189 -3.81 -6.15 -18.64
N ALA A 190 -3.62 -5.86 -19.94
CA ALA A 190 -4.27 -4.76 -20.67
C ALA A 190 -5.81 -4.90 -20.87
N GLY A 191 -6.48 -5.80 -20.15
CA GLY A 191 -7.93 -5.87 -20.12
C GLY A 191 -8.53 -4.53 -19.71
N SER A 192 -9.62 -4.10 -20.35
CA SER A 192 -10.22 -2.77 -20.20
C SER A 192 -10.55 -2.44 -18.74
N LEU A 193 -9.75 -1.57 -18.10
CA LEU A 193 -10.21 -0.74 -16.98
C LEU A 193 -11.40 0.07 -17.53
N ARG A 194 -12.62 -0.32 -17.18
CA ARG A 194 -13.81 0.50 -17.46
C ARG A 194 -14.12 1.31 -16.21
N PRO A 195 -14.20 2.66 -16.29
CA PRO A 195 -14.98 3.42 -15.33
C PRO A 195 -16.39 2.83 -15.28
N GLY A 196 -16.99 2.70 -14.09
CA GLY A 196 -18.38 2.28 -13.93
C GLY A 196 -19.34 3.12 -14.81
N PRO A 197 -20.58 2.63 -15.05
CA PRO A 197 -21.42 3.13 -16.12
C PRO A 197 -21.72 4.63 -15.98
N VAL A 198 -21.29 5.39 -16.99
CA VAL A 198 -21.79 6.74 -17.24
C VAL A 198 -23.26 6.59 -17.64
N ILE A 199 -24.18 6.88 -16.74
CA ILE A 199 -25.59 7.02 -17.08
C ILE A 199 -25.70 8.31 -17.89
N MET A 200 -25.47 8.19 -19.19
CA MET A 200 -25.71 9.27 -20.14
C MET A 200 -27.23 9.32 -20.35
N SER A 201 -27.93 9.98 -19.43
CA SER A 201 -29.36 10.26 -19.56
C SER A 201 -29.57 11.09 -20.83
N LEU A 202 -30.05 10.45 -21.89
CA LEU A 202 -30.63 11.16 -23.03
C LEU A 202 -31.83 11.96 -22.51
N VAL A 203 -31.63 13.24 -22.23
CA VAL A 203 -32.75 14.18 -22.13
C VAL A 203 -33.22 14.44 -23.56
N ILE A 204 -34.25 13.70 -23.97
CA ILE A 204 -34.98 13.99 -25.19
C ILE A 204 -35.71 15.32 -24.96
N ILE A 205 -35.16 16.41 -25.49
CA ILE A 205 -35.89 17.68 -25.60
C ILE A 205 -36.95 17.47 -26.68
N THR A 206 -38.18 17.11 -26.28
CA THR A 206 -39.34 17.29 -27.15
C THR A 206 -39.66 18.77 -27.18
N ALA A 207 -39.24 19.43 -28.26
CA ALA A 207 -39.79 20.71 -28.65
C ALA A 207 -41.26 20.52 -29.01
N ILE A 208 -42.17 21.13 -28.26
CA ILE A 208 -43.55 21.35 -28.68
C ILE A 208 -43.69 22.85 -28.94
N PHE A 209 -43.59 23.22 -30.21
CA PHE A 209 -44.20 24.43 -30.75
C PHE A 209 -45.67 24.09 -31.04
N THR A 210 -46.58 24.76 -30.34
CA THR A 210 -47.79 25.46 -30.81
C THR A 210 -48.56 25.96 -29.61
#